data_AF-A0A7S1TA55-F1
#
_entry.id   AF-A0A7S1TA55-F1
#
_cell.length_a   1.000
_cell.length_b   1.000
_cell.length_c   1.000
_cell.angle_alpha   90.00
_cell.angle_beta   90.00
_cell.angle_gamma   90.00
#
_symmetry.space_group_name_H-M   'P 1'
#
loop_
_entity.id
_entity.type
_entity.pdbx_description
1 polymer ?
#
loop_
_entity_poly.entity_id
_entity_poly.type
_entity_poly.pdbx_seq_one_letter_code
_entity_poly.pdbx_strand_id
1 'polypeptide(L)'
;AANTDTPGRKGRRRRVSRAVKPGKRAPPLPPAIDMAVNNATATLHHLSFIDEVKVSIRECGAIPLLVSLLNAHSFIIQENVTGCLWNMALEPSNHGYLVSAQCP
;
A
#
# COMPACT_ATOMS: atom_id res chain seq x y z
N ALA A 1 -31.90 -50.35 -59.50
CA ALA A 1 -30.52 -50.47 -59.00
C ALA A 1 -30.12 -49.12 -58.40
N ALA A 2 -30.23 -48.97 -57.08
CA ALA A 2 -29.85 -47.74 -56.39
C ALA A 2 -28.36 -47.85 -56.04
N ASN A 3 -27.53 -47.04 -56.70
CA ASN A 3 -26.12 -46.93 -56.38
C ASN A 3 -25.95 -46.20 -55.04
N THR A 4 -25.18 -46.83 -54.17
CA THR A 4 -24.82 -46.38 -52.82
C THR A 4 -23.88 -45.19 -52.90
N ASP A 5 -24.31 -44.05 -52.38
CA ASP A 5 -23.48 -42.86 -52.22
C ASP A 5 -23.25 -42.61 -50.72
N THR A 6 -22.09 -42.98 -50.21
CA THR A 6 -21.55 -42.40 -48.97
C THR A 6 -20.07 -42.70 -48.86
N PRO A 7 -19.23 -41.66 -48.82
CA PRO A 7 -18.15 -41.70 -47.84
C PRO A 7 -17.83 -40.33 -47.20
N GLY A 8 -17.41 -40.38 -45.93
CA GLY A 8 -16.43 -39.43 -45.41
C GLY A 8 -16.82 -38.61 -44.18
N ARG A 9 -17.14 -39.24 -43.04
CA ARG A 9 -17.13 -38.54 -41.74
C ARG A 9 -15.68 -38.24 -41.34
N LYS A 10 -15.18 -37.03 -41.61
CA LYS A 10 -13.85 -36.57 -41.18
C LYS A 10 -13.75 -36.60 -39.65
N GLY A 11 -12.86 -37.46 -39.14
CA GLY A 11 -12.54 -37.54 -37.71
C GLY A 11 -11.97 -36.21 -37.19
N ARG A 12 -12.68 -35.57 -36.26
CA ARG A 12 -12.19 -34.42 -35.51
C ARG A 12 -11.06 -34.89 -34.58
N ARG A 13 -9.81 -34.56 -34.94
CA ARG A 13 -8.65 -34.74 -34.06
C ARG A 13 -8.87 -33.92 -32.78
N ARG A 14 -9.01 -34.62 -31.64
CA ARG A 14 -9.01 -33.98 -30.32
C ARG A 14 -7.63 -33.38 -30.08
N ARG A 15 -7.56 -32.05 -30.03
CA ARG A 15 -6.36 -31.31 -29.64
C ARG A 15 -6.12 -31.59 -28.16
N VAL A 16 -5.04 -32.28 -27.82
CA VAL A 16 -4.67 -32.53 -26.43
C VAL A 16 -4.15 -31.21 -25.87
N SER A 17 -4.91 -30.59 -24.96
CA SER A 17 -4.51 -29.37 -24.27
C SER A 17 -3.28 -29.64 -23.43
N ARG A 18 -2.15 -29.03 -23.77
CA ARG A 18 -0.90 -29.12 -22.99
C ARG A 18 -1.14 -28.55 -21.59
N ALA A 19 -0.94 -29.36 -20.56
CA ALA A 19 -1.01 -28.91 -19.18
C ALA A 19 0.08 -27.83 -18.93
N VAL A 20 -0.36 -26.64 -18.53
CA VAL A 20 0.52 -25.57 -18.06
C VAL A 20 1.00 -25.97 -16.67
N LYS A 21 2.31 -26.17 -16.50
CA LYS A 21 2.89 -26.42 -15.17
C LYS A 21 2.67 -25.17 -14.30
N PRO A 22 2.24 -25.31 -13.03
CA PRO A 22 2.06 -24.15 -12.17
C PRO A 22 3.44 -23.52 -11.96
N GLY A 23 3.60 -22.27 -12.42
CA GLY A 23 4.79 -21.47 -12.15
C GLY A 23 4.98 -21.33 -10.64
N LYS A 24 6.24 -21.38 -10.19
CA LYS A 24 6.60 -21.18 -8.78
C LYS A 24 5.88 -19.92 -8.28
N ARG A 25 4.96 -20.07 -7.32
CA ARG A 25 4.25 -18.93 -6.70
C ARG A 25 5.32 -17.96 -6.20
N ALA A 26 5.22 -16.70 -6.61
CA ALA A 26 6.01 -15.63 -6.04
C ALA A 26 5.89 -15.68 -4.51
N PRO A 27 6.97 -15.35 -3.77
CA PRO A 27 6.89 -15.29 -2.31
C PRO A 27 5.69 -14.40 -1.91
N PRO A 28 4.99 -14.74 -0.82
CA PRO A 28 3.89 -13.92 -0.33
C PRO A 28 4.40 -12.49 -0.18
N LEU A 29 3.71 -11.55 -0.82
CA LEU A 29 3.99 -10.13 -0.66
C LEU A 29 4.03 -9.84 0.85
N PRO A 30 4.96 -8.98 1.32
CA PRO A 30 4.89 -8.47 2.69
C PRO A 30 3.46 -7.99 2.95
N PRO A 31 2.93 -8.08 4.18
CA PRO A 31 1.60 -7.56 4.50
C PRO A 31 1.50 -6.14 3.92
N ALA A 32 0.73 -6.00 2.84
CA ALA A 32 0.81 -4.82 1.97
C ALA A 32 0.46 -3.53 2.73
N ILE A 33 -0.30 -3.67 3.83
CA ILE A 33 -0.61 -2.62 4.79
C ILE A 33 0.66 -2.04 5.42
N ASP A 34 1.58 -2.85 5.92
CA ASP A 34 2.74 -2.35 6.67
C ASP A 34 3.73 -1.62 5.75
N MET A 35 3.90 -2.13 4.53
CA MET A 35 4.77 -1.49 3.55
C MET A 35 4.17 -0.18 3.01
N ALA A 36 2.86 -0.13 2.78
CA ALA A 36 2.19 1.09 2.35
C ALA A 36 2.22 2.17 3.45
N VAL A 37 1.93 1.81 4.69
CA VAL A 37 1.99 2.74 5.84
C VAL A 37 3.42 3.21 6.06
N ASN A 38 4.41 2.32 6.00
CA ASN A 38 5.82 2.71 6.08
C ASN A 38 6.19 3.74 5.00
N ASN A 39 5.89 3.46 3.73
CA ASN A 39 6.20 4.39 2.65
C ASN A 39 5.49 5.73 2.81
N ALA A 40 4.22 5.73 3.23
CA ALA A 40 3.46 6.96 3.46
C ALA A 40 4.06 7.79 4.62
N THR A 41 4.34 7.15 5.75
CA THR A 41 4.93 7.81 6.92
C THR A 41 6.35 8.34 6.66
N ALA A 42 7.18 7.58 5.95
CA ALA A 42 8.51 8.04 5.51
C ALA A 42 8.40 9.26 4.58
N THR A 43 7.45 9.25 3.65
CA THR A 43 7.20 10.40 2.76
C THR A 43 6.77 11.63 3.54
N LEU A 44 5.81 11.49 4.46
CA LEU A 44 5.37 12.60 5.30
C LEU A 44 6.50 13.14 6.20
N HIS A 45 7.34 12.25 6.74
CA HIS A 45 8.52 12.63 7.51
C HIS A 45 9.48 13.47 6.66
N HIS A 46 9.82 13.03 5.45
CA HIS A 46 10.69 13.81 4.56
C HIS A 46 10.08 15.16 4.16
N LEU A 47 8.77 15.19 3.88
CA LEU A 47 8.08 16.43 3.53
C LEU A 47 7.97 17.41 4.70
N SER A 48 7.95 16.92 5.94
CA SER A 48 7.86 17.75 7.15
C SER A 48 9.08 18.63 7.41
N PHE A 49 10.19 18.43 6.68
CA PHE A 49 11.34 19.35 6.71
C PHE A 49 11.08 20.67 5.97
N ILE A 50 10.00 20.77 5.20
CA ILE A 50 9.62 21.96 4.44
C ILE A 50 8.54 22.70 5.24
N ASP A 51 8.82 23.93 5.67
CA ASP A 51 7.96 24.70 6.57
C ASP A 51 6.56 24.92 6.00
N GLU A 52 6.45 25.25 4.71
CA GLU A 52 5.18 25.49 4.03
C GLU A 52 4.28 24.24 3.97
N VAL A 53 4.90 23.06 4.05
CA VAL A 53 4.20 21.77 3.96
C VAL A 53 3.64 21.33 5.31
N LYS A 54 4.26 21.74 6.43
CA LYS A 54 3.82 21.36 7.80
C LYS A 54 2.37 21.74 8.06
N VAL A 55 1.98 22.95 7.65
CA VAL A 55 0.60 23.45 7.79
C VAL A 55 -0.36 22.67 6.90
N SER A 56 0.04 22.38 5.66
CA SER A 56 -0.77 21.59 4.72
C SER A 56 -1.00 20.16 5.22
N ILE A 57 0.03 19.51 5.77
CA ILE A 57 -0.08 18.17 6.38
C ILE A 57 -1.10 18.17 7.52
N ARG A 58 -1.05 19.18 8.41
CA ARG A 58 -2.05 19.35 9.47
C ARG A 58 -3.45 19.49 8.89
N GLU A 59 -3.63 20.38 7.91
CA GLU A 59 -4.94 20.70 7.33
C GLU A 59 -5.59 19.52 6.60
N CYS A 60 -4.78 18.59 6.10
CA CYS A 60 -5.26 17.29 5.61
C CYS A 60 -5.75 16.34 6.73
N GLY A 61 -5.72 16.75 8.00
CA GLY A 61 -6.12 15.92 9.13
C GLY A 61 -5.11 14.83 9.48
N ALA A 62 -3.84 15.00 9.12
CA ALA A 62 -2.82 13.97 9.34
C ALA A 62 -2.46 13.80 10.83
N ILE A 63 -2.56 14.83 11.67
CA ILE A 63 -2.08 14.78 13.06
C ILE A 63 -2.71 13.64 13.88
N PRO A 64 -4.06 13.48 13.96
CA PRO A 64 -4.64 12.38 14.73
C PRO A 64 -4.24 11.00 14.19
N LEU A 65 -4.09 10.87 12.87
CA LEU A 65 -3.64 9.64 12.23
C LEU A 65 -2.20 9.32 12.61
N LEU A 66 -1.30 10.31 12.54
CA LEU A 66 0.10 10.17 12.95
C LEU A 66 0.18 9.79 14.44
N VAL A 67 -0.56 10.44 15.33
CA VAL A 67 -0.60 10.08 16.76
C VAL A 67 -1.06 8.63 16.96
N SER A 68 -2.06 8.16 16.21
CA SER A 68 -2.50 6.75 16.29
C SER A 68 -1.41 5.75 15.88
N LEU A 69 -0.54 6.14 14.94
CA LEU A 69 0.55 5.30 14.42
C LEU A 69 1.76 5.23 15.36
N LEU A 70 1.82 6.04 16.42
CA LEU A 70 2.82 5.89 17.48
C LEU A 70 2.73 4.52 18.18
N ASN A 71 1.56 3.89 18.15
CA ASN A 71 1.32 2.55 18.70
C ASN A 71 1.46 1.43 17.66
N ALA A 72 1.98 1.71 16.45
CA ALA A 72 2.18 0.69 15.43
C ALA A 72 3.20 -0.38 15.90
N HIS A 73 3.04 -1.64 15.48
CA HIS A 73 3.98 -2.72 15.82
C HIS A 73 5.36 -2.58 15.15
N SER A 74 5.49 -1.72 14.14
CA SER A 74 6.72 -1.52 13.38
C SER A 74 7.51 -0.33 13.92
N PHE A 75 8.72 -0.59 14.39
CA PHE A 75 9.64 0.45 14.86
C PHE A 75 9.94 1.51 13.78
N ILE A 76 10.06 1.10 12.51
CA ILE A 76 10.32 2.04 11.40
C ILE A 76 9.17 3.03 11.23
N ILE A 77 7.93 2.56 11.36
CA ILE A 77 6.75 3.43 11.30
C ILE A 77 6.77 4.39 12.48
N GLN A 78 7.04 3.90 13.69
CA GLN A 78 7.12 4.74 14.90
C GLN A 78 8.20 5.82 14.76
N GLU A 79 9.39 5.48 14.27
CA GLU A 79 10.50 6.41 14.05
C GLU A 79 10.10 7.52 13.06
N ASN A 80 9.56 7.15 11.89
CA ASN A 80 9.10 8.11 10.89
C ASN A 80 8.01 9.04 11.42
N VAL A 81 7.02 8.47 12.13
CA VAL A 81 5.92 9.22 12.72
C VAL A 81 6.40 10.18 13.79
N THR A 82 7.30 9.73 14.67
CA THR A 82 7.86 10.56 15.74
C THR A 82 8.66 11.72 15.14
N GLY A 83 9.49 11.46 14.14
CA GLY A 83 10.24 12.50 13.43
C GLY A 83 9.32 13.49 12.70
N CYS A 84 8.27 12.99 12.05
CA CYS A 84 7.28 13.85 11.39
C CYS A 84 6.54 14.76 12.40
N LEU A 85 6.06 14.21 13.52
CA LEU A 85 5.38 14.97 14.57
C LEU A 85 6.32 15.99 15.23
N TRP A 86 7.59 15.61 15.47
CA TRP A 86 8.60 16.53 15.99
C TRP A 86 8.82 17.71 15.05
N ASN A 87 9.03 17.46 13.76
CA ASN A 87 9.18 18.52 12.77
C ASN A 87 7.94 19.40 12.65
N MET A 88 6.75 18.81 12.75
CA MET A 88 5.49 19.55 12.78
C MET A 88 5.36 20.44 14.02
N ALA A 89 5.92 20.04 15.17
CA ALA A 89 5.94 20.84 16.39
C ALA A 89 6.89 22.05 16.32
N LEU A 90 7.80 22.09 15.33
CA LEU A 90 8.62 23.28 15.08
C LEU A 90 7.82 24.42 14.45
N GLU A 91 6.64 24.13 13.91
CA GLU A 91 5.72 25.13 13.35
C GLU A 91 4.72 25.59 14.43
N PRO A 92 4.81 26.84 14.93
CA PRO A 92 4.00 27.31 16.06
C PRO A 92 2.48 27.21 15.83
N SER A 93 2.04 27.38 14.58
CA SER A 93 0.62 27.27 14.25
C SER A 93 0.05 25.85 14.45
N ASN A 94 0.90 24.83 14.55
CA ASN A 94 0.49 23.44 14.78
C ASN A 94 0.33 23.09 16.27
N HIS A 95 0.85 23.91 17.20
CA HIS A 95 0.94 23.56 18.63
C HIS A 95 -0.42 23.23 19.24
N GLY A 96 -1.43 24.07 19.01
CA GLY A 96 -2.78 23.84 19.54
C GLY A 96 -3.41 22.55 19.04
N TYR A 97 -3.05 22.11 17.83
CA TYR A 97 -3.54 20.87 17.24
C TYR A 97 -2.81 19.63 17.76
N LEU A 98 -1.49 19.74 17.98
CA LEU A 98 -0.71 18.66 18.58
C LEU A 98 -1.14 18.39 20.03
N VAL A 99 -1.41 19.46 20.79
CA VAL A 99 -1.94 19.36 22.16
C VAL A 99 -3.35 18.76 22.15
N SER A 100 -4.23 19.20 21.25
CA SER A 100 -5.61 18.68 21.19
C SER A 100 -5.68 17.23 20.72
N ALA A 101 -4.72 16.80 19.89
CA ALA A 101 -4.59 15.42 19.45
C ALA A 101 -4.01 14.49 20.53
N GLN A 102 -3.73 15.00 21.74
CA GLN A 102 -3.15 14.23 22.86
C GLN A 102 -1.85 13.53 22.46
N CYS A 103 -1.00 14.23 21.69
CA CYS A 103 0.34 13.73 21.42
C CYS A 103 1.08 13.54 22.76
N PRO A 104 1.54 12.31 23.09
CA PRO A 104 2.18 12.01 24.37
C PRO A 104 3.56 12.63 24.54
#